data_AF-A0A1B9I5P4-F1
#
_entry.id   AF-A0A1B9I5P4-F1
#
_cell.length_a   1.000
_cell.length_b   1.000
_cell.length_c   1.000
_cell.angle_alpha   90.00
_cell.angle_beta   90.00
_cell.angle_gamma   90.00
#
_symmetry.space_group_name_H-M   'P 1'
#
loop_
_entity.id
_entity.type
_entity.pdbx_description
1 polymer ?
#
loop_
_entity_poly.entity_id
_entity_poly.type
_entity_poly.pdbx_seq_one_letter_code
_entity_poly.pdbx_strand_id
1 'polypeptide(L)'
;MSPPPPEIPLPHQLAKQNDDSDPTRSRFNLPSKGQFIKFLTLTQNTSAMVFTIFLIPHLASPLVASVAGLEGADKTMMISRDLYIPLEPIIIYIPIGIHITSSILRRLIIIFYPNPNEIKNWKKIKNKLPKQIHQIIAYPLIILIINHYLTHRLIPSFKKFPINSLSPSELNWEFIGYNLNNNLLSWLNYLILIGFTSWHSIIGSMKIISFLKGSSPLDKFEKQLIIKENNNNNNNKNEEEEIIEISTKSNSKNRKIPKKRQVSLNALVFVILGITTIGLYRVKKDTGIISPLMKIRYDAIFQFYWK
;
A
#
# COMPACT_ATOMS: atom_id res chain seq x y z
N MET A 1 -77.98 14.09 26.86
CA MET A 1 -76.64 14.17 27.47
C MET A 1 -75.63 14.10 26.35
N SER A 2 -74.87 15.16 26.13
CA SER A 2 -73.85 15.19 25.07
C SER A 2 -72.64 14.36 25.49
N PRO A 3 -72.02 13.60 24.56
CA PRO A 3 -70.81 12.87 24.87
C PRO A 3 -69.67 13.83 25.26
N PRO A 4 -68.78 13.42 26.18
CA PRO A 4 -67.61 14.21 26.53
C PRO A 4 -66.70 14.37 25.31
N PRO A 5 -65.98 15.51 25.20
CA PRO A 5 -65.04 15.74 24.12
C PRO A 5 -63.88 14.73 24.15
N PRO A 6 -63.32 14.37 22.99
CA PRO A 6 -62.21 13.43 22.90
C PRO A 6 -60.97 13.96 23.63
N GLU A 7 -60.30 13.09 24.38
CA GLU A 7 -59.05 13.41 25.08
C GLU A 7 -57.94 13.71 24.06
N ILE A 8 -57.34 14.89 24.19
CA ILE A 8 -56.18 15.30 23.41
C ILE A 8 -54.97 14.54 23.98
N PRO A 9 -54.29 13.70 23.18
CA PRO A 9 -53.16 12.92 23.67
C PRO A 9 -52.04 13.84 24.14
N LEU A 10 -51.51 13.55 25.32
CA LEU A 10 -50.44 14.34 25.90
C LEU A 10 -49.16 14.20 25.06
N PRO A 11 -48.30 15.23 24.96
CA PRO A 11 -47.12 15.23 24.08
C PRO A 11 -46.18 14.02 24.25
N HIS A 12 -46.12 13.45 25.46
CA HIS A 12 -45.30 12.28 25.76
C HIS A 12 -45.89 10.96 25.22
N GLN A 13 -47.21 10.90 25.00
CA GLN A 13 -47.88 9.75 24.37
C GLN A 13 -47.65 9.74 22.86
N LEU A 14 -47.64 10.93 22.24
CA LEU A 14 -47.26 11.10 20.82
C LEU A 14 -45.80 10.71 20.55
N ALA A 15 -44.90 10.96 21.52
CA ALA A 15 -43.50 10.55 21.41
C ALA A 15 -43.30 9.03 21.47
N LYS A 16 -44.12 8.30 22.25
CA LYS A 16 -44.05 6.84 22.37
C LYS A 16 -44.66 6.10 21.18
N GLN A 17 -45.69 6.65 20.54
CA GLN A 17 -46.40 5.97 19.45
C GLN A 17 -45.58 5.88 18.14
N ASN A 18 -44.49 6.63 18.02
CA ASN A 18 -43.58 6.55 16.87
C ASN A 18 -42.47 5.50 17.03
N ASP A 19 -42.32 4.87 18.20
CA ASP A 19 -41.22 3.94 18.50
C ASP A 19 -41.62 2.44 18.37
N ASP A 20 -42.90 2.14 18.10
CA ASP A 20 -43.41 0.77 17.87
C ASP A 20 -43.26 0.30 16.41
N SER A 21 -42.35 0.90 15.63
CA SER A 21 -42.04 0.44 14.28
C SER A 21 -41.17 -0.82 14.30
N ASP A 22 -41.82 -1.99 14.29
CA ASP A 22 -41.36 -3.28 13.78
C ASP A 22 -39.86 -3.63 14.03
N PRO A 23 -39.53 -4.31 15.15
CA PRO A 23 -38.17 -4.74 15.48
C PRO A 23 -37.60 -5.79 14.51
N THR A 24 -38.36 -6.28 13.52
CA THR A 24 -37.91 -7.33 12.60
C THR A 24 -37.28 -6.81 11.30
N ARG A 25 -37.27 -5.49 11.06
CA ARG A 25 -36.60 -4.89 9.91
C ARG A 25 -35.25 -4.29 10.28
N SER A 26 -34.32 -5.11 10.76
CA SER A 26 -32.88 -4.80 10.62
C SER A 26 -32.51 -4.91 9.13
N ARG A 27 -32.98 -3.96 8.31
CA ARG A 27 -32.54 -3.84 6.92
C ARG A 27 -31.04 -3.65 6.97
N PHE A 28 -30.31 -4.63 6.44
CA PHE A 28 -28.87 -4.53 6.21
C PHE A 28 -28.62 -3.32 5.31
N ASN A 29 -28.39 -2.16 5.93
CA ASN A 29 -28.03 -0.95 5.22
C ASN A 29 -26.64 -1.18 4.63
N LEU A 30 -26.61 -1.49 3.34
CA LEU A 30 -25.36 -1.65 2.60
C LEU A 30 -24.54 -0.35 2.75
N PRO A 31 -23.24 -0.45 3.03
CA PRO A 31 -22.40 0.73 3.19
C PRO A 31 -22.44 1.55 1.90
N SER A 32 -22.53 2.87 2.04
CA SER A 32 -22.45 3.75 0.89
C SER A 32 -21.10 3.56 0.19
N LYS A 33 -21.05 3.81 -1.14
CA LYS A 33 -19.80 3.78 -1.90
C LYS A 33 -18.69 4.60 -1.24
N GLY A 34 -19.04 5.76 -0.68
CA GLY A 34 -18.12 6.62 0.05
C GLY A 34 -17.53 5.90 1.28
N GLN A 35 -18.38 5.31 2.12
CA GLN A 35 -17.95 4.51 3.28
C GLN A 35 -17.05 3.34 2.86
N PHE A 36 -17.39 2.65 1.78
CA PHE A 36 -16.58 1.53 1.32
C PHE A 36 -15.20 1.98 0.81
N ILE A 37 -15.11 3.09 0.06
CA ILE A 37 -13.81 3.66 -0.34
C ILE A 37 -12.99 4.12 0.87
N LYS A 38 -13.64 4.68 1.91
CA LYS A 38 -12.97 5.05 3.17
C LYS A 38 -12.39 3.81 3.85
N PHE A 39 -13.18 2.75 3.99
CA PHE A 39 -12.73 1.47 4.53
C PHE A 39 -11.55 0.90 3.76
N LEU A 40 -11.62 0.82 2.43
CA LEU A 40 -10.50 0.34 1.61
C LEU A 40 -9.24 1.20 1.75
N THR A 41 -9.39 2.51 1.89
CA THR A 41 -8.25 3.42 2.09
C THR A 41 -7.61 3.21 3.47
N LEU A 42 -8.42 3.02 4.51
CA LEU A 42 -7.93 2.70 5.85
C LEU A 42 -7.19 1.37 5.84
N THR A 43 -7.82 0.32 5.33
CA THR A 43 -7.24 -1.03 5.21
C THR A 43 -5.92 -1.01 4.43
N GLN A 44 -5.88 -0.30 3.30
CA GLN A 44 -4.65 -0.12 2.49
C GLN A 44 -3.51 0.53 3.28
N ASN A 45 -3.81 1.57 4.06
CA ASN A 45 -2.81 2.31 4.84
C ASN A 45 -2.31 1.49 6.05
N THR A 46 -3.22 0.81 6.75
CA THR A 46 -2.88 -0.03 7.90
C THR A 46 -2.00 -1.20 7.49
N SER A 47 -2.37 -1.90 6.41
CA SER A 47 -1.54 -3.01 5.92
C SER A 47 -0.16 -2.56 5.42
N ALA A 48 -0.07 -1.37 4.81
CA ALA A 48 1.22 -0.79 4.43
C ALA A 48 2.11 -0.49 5.65
N MET A 49 1.52 -0.02 6.76
CA MET A 49 2.27 0.25 7.99
C MET A 49 2.89 -1.02 8.57
N VAL A 50 2.14 -2.13 8.61
CA VAL A 50 2.66 -3.43 9.05
C VAL A 50 3.78 -3.91 8.12
N PHE A 51 3.59 -3.81 6.81
CA PHE A 51 4.61 -4.23 5.84
C PHE A 51 5.92 -3.42 5.95
N THR A 52 5.86 -2.13 6.30
CA THR A 52 7.06 -1.32 6.54
C THR A 52 7.94 -1.89 7.66
N ILE A 53 7.35 -2.51 8.68
CA ILE A 53 8.10 -3.15 9.78
C ILE A 53 8.93 -4.31 9.26
N PHE A 54 8.39 -5.12 8.35
CA PHE A 54 9.13 -6.20 7.68
C PHE A 54 10.23 -5.68 6.76
N LEU A 55 9.97 -4.58 6.05
CA LEU A 55 10.88 -4.07 5.02
C LEU A 55 12.23 -3.64 5.61
N ILE A 56 12.26 -3.13 6.84
CA ILE A 56 13.49 -2.68 7.52
C ILE A 56 14.52 -3.81 7.68
N PRO A 57 14.23 -4.92 8.41
CA PRO A 57 15.17 -6.03 8.55
C PRO A 57 15.44 -6.74 7.22
N HIS A 58 14.49 -6.71 6.27
CA HIS A 58 14.69 -7.30 4.95
C HIS A 58 15.72 -6.51 4.11
N LEU A 59 15.67 -5.17 4.14
CA LEU A 59 16.64 -4.32 3.45
C LEU A 59 17.97 -4.16 4.20
N ALA A 60 18.05 -4.54 5.48
CA ALA A 60 19.29 -4.44 6.25
C ALA A 60 20.42 -5.26 5.60
N SER A 61 20.12 -6.49 5.18
CA SER A 61 21.13 -7.40 4.62
C SER A 61 21.79 -6.89 3.32
N PRO A 62 21.07 -6.44 2.27
CA PRO A 62 21.70 -5.83 1.09
C PRO A 62 22.49 -4.56 1.39
N LEU A 63 22.11 -3.78 2.42
CA LEU A 63 22.85 -2.61 2.84
C LEU A 63 24.15 -2.98 3.55
N VAL A 64 24.11 -3.95 4.47
CA VAL A 64 25.28 -4.46 5.21
C VAL A 64 26.30 -5.08 4.26
N ALA A 65 25.86 -5.72 3.16
CA ALA A 65 26.74 -6.27 2.14
C ALA A 65 27.76 -5.25 1.59
N SER A 66 27.41 -3.95 1.57
CA SER A 66 28.31 -2.89 1.10
C SER A 66 29.54 -2.68 2.00
N VAL A 67 29.43 -2.98 3.29
CA VAL A 67 30.48 -2.76 4.31
C VAL A 67 31.12 -4.08 4.72
N ALA A 68 30.32 -5.12 4.94
CA ALA A 68 30.75 -6.39 5.50
C ALA A 68 30.76 -7.54 4.48
N GLY A 69 30.53 -7.25 3.19
CA GLY A 69 30.61 -8.24 2.11
C GLY A 69 29.58 -9.37 2.26
N LEU A 70 29.92 -10.53 1.69
CA LEU A 70 29.07 -11.72 1.72
C LEU A 70 28.73 -12.19 3.15
N GLU A 71 29.75 -12.31 4.01
CA GLU A 71 29.59 -12.85 5.37
C GLU A 71 28.67 -11.98 6.24
N GLY A 72 28.82 -10.66 6.18
CA GLY A 72 27.94 -9.76 6.93
C GLY A 72 26.51 -9.76 6.43
N ALA A 73 26.32 -9.91 5.11
CA ALA A 73 24.99 -10.03 4.51
C ALA A 73 24.29 -11.31 4.99
N ASP A 74 25.02 -12.43 5.04
CA ASP A 74 24.54 -13.72 5.53
C ASP A 74 24.14 -13.68 7.00
N LYS A 75 25.01 -13.19 7.88
CA LYS A 75 24.69 -13.05 9.31
C LYS A 75 23.46 -12.18 9.54
N THR A 76 23.37 -11.05 8.83
CA THR A 76 22.21 -10.16 8.92
C THR A 76 20.94 -10.84 8.42
N MET A 77 21.03 -11.60 7.33
CA MET A 77 19.90 -12.35 6.78
C MET A 77 19.44 -13.46 7.75
N MET A 78 20.36 -14.17 8.41
CA MET A 78 20.02 -15.17 9.44
C MET A 78 19.26 -14.53 10.60
N ILE A 79 19.76 -13.40 11.13
CA ILE A 79 19.07 -12.65 12.20
C ILE A 79 17.66 -12.25 11.75
N SER A 80 17.53 -11.70 10.54
CA SER A 80 16.23 -11.29 10.00
C SER A 80 15.29 -12.50 9.87
N ARG A 81 15.78 -13.65 9.41
CA ARG A 81 15.00 -14.88 9.29
C ARG A 81 14.50 -15.40 10.62
N ASP A 82 15.37 -15.47 11.62
CA ASP A 82 14.99 -15.91 12.96
C ASP A 82 13.92 -15.00 13.57
N LEU A 83 14.00 -13.70 13.27
CA LEU A 83 13.03 -12.71 13.74
C LEU A 83 11.64 -12.86 13.09
N TYR A 84 11.55 -13.15 11.78
CA TYR A 84 10.25 -13.12 11.10
C TYR A 84 9.73 -14.42 10.52
N ILE A 85 10.51 -15.49 10.35
CA ILE A 85 9.99 -16.74 9.75
C ILE A 85 8.73 -17.25 10.48
N PRO A 86 8.66 -17.29 11.82
CA PRO A 86 7.44 -17.72 12.53
C PRO A 86 6.24 -16.80 12.29
N LEU A 87 6.50 -15.52 12.00
CA LEU A 87 5.50 -14.48 11.82
C LEU A 87 5.21 -14.18 10.35
N GLU A 88 5.91 -14.82 9.42
CA GLU A 88 5.94 -14.48 8.00
C GLU A 88 4.55 -14.40 7.35
N PRO A 89 3.62 -15.34 7.60
CA PRO A 89 2.26 -15.21 7.09
C PRO A 89 1.54 -13.95 7.59
N ILE A 90 1.77 -13.56 8.84
CA ILE A 90 1.07 -12.47 9.53
C ILE A 90 1.67 -11.11 9.17
N ILE A 91 3.00 -11.01 9.05
CA ILE A 91 3.65 -9.72 8.81
C ILE A 91 3.96 -9.44 7.34
N ILE A 92 4.01 -10.47 6.48
CA ILE A 92 4.31 -10.34 5.05
C ILE A 92 3.09 -10.65 4.21
N TYR A 93 2.62 -11.92 4.20
CA TYR A 93 1.62 -12.36 3.21
C TYR A 93 0.25 -11.72 3.39
N ILE A 94 -0.25 -11.67 4.62
CA ILE A 94 -1.54 -11.04 4.92
C ILE A 94 -1.48 -9.53 4.60
N PRO A 95 -0.51 -8.74 5.12
CA PRO A 95 -0.44 -7.31 4.84
C PRO A 95 -0.24 -6.99 3.37
N ILE A 96 0.66 -7.68 2.66
CA ILE A 96 0.89 -7.42 1.23
C ILE A 96 -0.34 -7.78 0.39
N GLY A 97 -0.98 -8.92 0.70
CA GLY A 97 -2.21 -9.36 0.04
C GLY A 97 -3.35 -8.35 0.25
N ILE A 98 -3.58 -7.93 1.49
CA ILE A 98 -4.56 -6.90 1.83
C ILE A 98 -4.22 -5.56 1.15
N HIS A 99 -2.94 -5.17 1.13
CA HIS A 99 -2.49 -3.92 0.52
C HIS A 99 -2.78 -3.89 -0.99
N ILE A 100 -2.42 -4.95 -1.71
CA ILE A 100 -2.63 -5.07 -3.16
C ILE A 100 -4.12 -5.16 -3.48
N THR A 101 -4.86 -6.04 -2.79
CA THR A 101 -6.29 -6.26 -3.05
C THR A 101 -7.13 -5.02 -2.75
N SER A 102 -6.92 -4.34 -1.62
CA SER A 102 -7.62 -3.09 -1.30
C SER A 102 -7.30 -1.97 -2.30
N SER A 103 -6.04 -1.88 -2.76
CA SER A 103 -5.62 -0.91 -3.77
C SER A 103 -6.29 -1.14 -5.13
N ILE A 104 -6.35 -2.40 -5.57
CA ILE A 104 -7.01 -2.80 -6.82
C ILE A 104 -8.51 -2.55 -6.71
N LEU A 105 -9.16 -3.08 -5.68
CA LEU A 105 -10.61 -2.97 -5.51
C LEU A 105 -11.07 -1.50 -5.45
N ARG A 106 -10.35 -0.66 -4.69
CA ARG A 106 -10.61 0.78 -4.64
C ARG A 106 -10.53 1.42 -6.03
N ARG A 107 -9.56 1.02 -6.84
CA ARG A 107 -9.39 1.54 -8.20
C ARG A 107 -10.47 1.04 -9.14
N LEU A 108 -10.85 -0.24 -9.06
CA LEU A 108 -11.97 -0.81 -9.82
C LEU A 108 -13.28 -0.06 -9.50
N ILE A 109 -13.55 0.24 -8.22
CA ILE A 109 -14.75 1.00 -7.82
C ILE A 109 -14.77 2.41 -8.42
N ILE A 110 -13.62 3.09 -8.43
CA ILE A 110 -13.51 4.45 -8.99
C ILE A 110 -13.73 4.43 -10.52
N ILE A 111 -13.23 3.39 -11.20
CA ILE A 111 -13.31 3.25 -12.65
C ILE A 111 -14.71 2.79 -13.09
N PHE A 112 -15.23 1.71 -12.51
CA PHE A 112 -16.46 1.04 -12.97
C PHE A 112 -17.76 1.60 -12.41
N TYR A 113 -17.71 2.35 -11.32
CA TYR A 113 -18.89 3.02 -10.76
C TYR A 113 -18.76 4.54 -10.88
N PRO A 114 -18.65 5.12 -12.11
CA PRO A 114 -18.67 6.56 -12.27
C PRO A 114 -20.02 7.13 -11.80
N ASN A 115 -20.03 8.40 -11.38
CA ASN A 115 -21.30 9.08 -11.15
C ASN A 115 -22.09 9.11 -12.48
N PRO A 116 -23.40 8.83 -12.51
CA PRO A 116 -24.21 8.85 -13.74
C PRO A 116 -24.00 10.11 -14.60
N ASN A 117 -23.82 11.26 -13.95
CA ASN A 117 -23.57 12.55 -14.60
C ASN A 117 -22.19 12.66 -15.27
N GLU A 118 -21.27 11.72 -15.03
CA GLU A 118 -19.92 11.66 -15.62
C GLU A 118 -19.82 10.75 -16.85
N ILE A 119 -20.77 9.85 -17.08
CA ILE A 119 -20.68 8.78 -18.09
C ILE A 119 -20.55 9.33 -19.52
N LYS A 120 -21.15 10.49 -19.80
CA LYS A 120 -21.16 11.09 -21.16
C LYS A 120 -19.78 11.55 -21.68
N ASN A 121 -18.71 11.51 -20.88
CA ASN A 121 -17.45 12.15 -21.26
C ASN A 121 -16.23 11.22 -21.07
N TRP A 122 -15.86 10.48 -22.12
CA TRP A 122 -14.70 9.56 -22.14
C TRP A 122 -13.38 10.22 -21.72
N LYS A 123 -13.20 11.52 -21.97
CA LYS A 123 -12.03 12.28 -21.49
C LYS A 123 -11.93 12.28 -19.95
N LYS A 124 -13.05 12.15 -19.23
CA LYS A 124 -13.07 12.01 -17.76
C LYS A 124 -12.58 10.65 -17.28
N ILE A 125 -12.74 9.56 -18.05
CA ILE A 125 -12.26 8.23 -17.67
C ILE A 125 -10.73 8.18 -17.67
N LYS A 126 -10.06 8.74 -18.69
CA LYS A 126 -8.60 8.86 -18.72
C LYS A 126 -8.05 9.63 -17.50
N ASN A 127 -8.82 10.56 -16.95
CA ASN A 127 -8.45 11.29 -15.74
C ASN A 127 -8.48 10.46 -14.45
N LYS A 128 -9.11 9.28 -14.45
CA LYS A 128 -9.19 8.35 -13.31
C LYS A 128 -8.01 7.38 -13.22
N LEU A 129 -7.18 7.29 -14.26
CA LEU A 129 -5.96 6.50 -14.27
C LEU A 129 -4.91 7.04 -13.28
N PRO A 130 -4.00 6.19 -12.76
CA PRO A 130 -2.97 6.63 -11.84
C PRO A 130 -2.05 7.63 -12.53
N LYS A 131 -2.07 8.89 -12.08
CA LYS A 131 -1.16 9.94 -12.57
C LYS A 131 0.09 10.09 -11.73
N GLN A 132 0.09 9.57 -10.51
CA GLN A 132 1.19 9.73 -9.57
C GLN A 132 2.23 8.62 -9.79
N ILE A 133 3.50 9.00 -9.98
CA ILE A 133 4.61 8.06 -10.26
C ILE A 133 4.64 6.88 -9.28
N HIS A 134 4.49 7.11 -7.96
CA HIS A 134 4.47 6.02 -6.97
C HIS A 134 3.37 4.96 -7.20
N GLN A 135 2.23 5.33 -7.79
CA GLN A 135 1.15 4.39 -8.17
C GLN A 135 1.51 3.65 -9.46
N ILE A 136 2.11 4.33 -10.42
CA ILE A 136 2.52 3.73 -11.69
C ILE A 136 3.61 2.67 -11.44
N ILE A 137 4.58 2.98 -10.57
CA ILE A 137 5.66 2.06 -10.16
C ILE A 137 5.13 0.80 -9.46
N ALA A 138 3.97 0.87 -8.80
CA ALA A 138 3.41 -0.27 -8.07
C ALA A 138 3.10 -1.47 -8.98
N TYR A 139 2.73 -1.24 -10.24
CA TYR A 139 2.38 -2.30 -11.19
C TYR A 139 3.57 -3.19 -11.57
N PRO A 140 4.69 -2.65 -12.12
CA PRO A 140 5.87 -3.47 -12.38
C PRO A 140 6.48 -4.00 -11.07
N LEU A 141 6.36 -3.26 -9.96
CA LEU A 141 6.83 -3.74 -8.65
C LEU A 141 6.13 -5.03 -8.21
N ILE A 142 4.82 -5.19 -8.45
CA ILE A 142 4.11 -6.45 -8.15
C ILE A 142 4.74 -7.62 -8.90
N ILE A 143 5.04 -7.44 -10.19
CA ILE A 143 5.67 -8.49 -11.02
C ILE A 143 7.07 -8.83 -10.47
N LEU A 144 7.86 -7.82 -10.10
CA LEU A 144 9.19 -8.02 -9.53
C LEU A 144 9.15 -8.71 -8.16
N ILE A 145 8.16 -8.40 -7.31
CA ILE A 145 7.96 -9.06 -6.01
C ILE A 145 7.54 -10.52 -6.22
N ILE A 146 6.63 -10.80 -7.15
CA ILE A 146 6.23 -12.18 -7.48
C ILE A 146 7.46 -12.97 -7.94
N ASN A 147 8.24 -12.42 -8.88
CA ASN A 147 9.48 -13.03 -9.34
C ASN A 147 10.44 -13.32 -8.16
N HIS A 148 10.70 -12.31 -7.32
CA HIS A 148 11.55 -12.45 -6.13
C HIS A 148 11.06 -13.56 -5.18
N TYR A 149 9.75 -13.61 -4.90
CA TYR A 149 9.13 -14.66 -4.08
C TYR A 149 9.27 -16.05 -4.70
N LEU A 150 9.03 -16.16 -6.02
CA LEU A 150 9.16 -17.43 -6.73
C LEU A 150 10.61 -17.95 -6.66
N THR A 151 11.58 -17.11 -6.96
CA THR A 151 13.01 -17.49 -6.99
C THR A 151 13.57 -17.81 -5.60
N HIS A 152 13.22 -17.04 -4.57
CA HIS A 152 13.85 -17.15 -3.24
C HIS A 152 13.04 -17.96 -2.23
N ARG A 153 11.80 -18.34 -2.56
CA ARG A 153 10.93 -19.03 -1.61
C ARG A 153 10.17 -20.20 -2.22
N LEU A 154 9.36 -19.96 -3.26
CA LEU A 154 8.45 -21.00 -3.74
C LEU A 154 9.19 -22.11 -4.49
N ILE A 155 9.98 -21.77 -5.50
CA ILE A 155 10.67 -22.76 -6.34
C ILE A 155 11.68 -23.59 -5.53
N PRO A 156 12.54 -22.99 -4.67
CA PRO A 156 13.46 -23.76 -3.85
C PRO A 156 12.79 -24.77 -2.93
N SER A 157 11.54 -24.53 -2.51
CA SER A 157 10.79 -25.45 -1.65
C SER A 157 10.32 -26.73 -2.36
N PHE A 158 10.37 -26.79 -3.69
CA PHE A 158 9.87 -27.92 -4.45
C PHE A 158 10.70 -29.19 -4.20
N LYS A 159 9.99 -30.31 -3.97
CA LYS A 159 10.58 -31.64 -3.76
C LYS A 159 11.15 -32.28 -5.03
N LYS A 160 11.04 -31.63 -6.18
CA LYS A 160 11.43 -32.18 -7.48
C LYS A 160 12.95 -32.18 -7.61
N PHE A 161 13.52 -33.29 -8.08
CA PHE A 161 14.94 -33.37 -8.45
C PHE A 161 15.24 -32.38 -9.59
N PRO A 162 16.37 -31.63 -9.55
CA PRO A 162 17.46 -31.72 -8.57
C PRO A 162 17.32 -30.78 -7.36
N ILE A 163 16.28 -29.93 -7.27
CA ILE A 163 16.11 -28.92 -6.22
C ILE A 163 16.02 -29.59 -4.83
N ASN A 164 15.22 -30.65 -4.70
CA ASN A 164 15.07 -31.47 -3.50
C ASN A 164 14.78 -30.66 -2.22
N SER A 165 13.86 -29.68 -2.29
CA SER A 165 13.43 -28.85 -1.15
C SER A 165 14.58 -28.19 -0.38
N LEU A 166 15.25 -27.24 -1.02
CA LEU A 166 16.27 -26.42 -0.40
C LEU A 166 15.73 -25.76 0.87
N SER A 167 16.41 -26.02 1.98
CA SER A 167 16.16 -25.36 3.25
C SER A 167 16.50 -23.87 3.15
N PRO A 168 15.87 -23.00 3.97
CA PRO A 168 16.25 -21.60 4.04
C PRO A 168 17.76 -21.42 4.26
N SER A 169 18.40 -22.26 5.10
CA SER A 169 19.85 -22.23 5.36
C SER A 169 20.72 -22.45 4.12
N GLU A 170 20.25 -23.19 3.12
CA GLU A 170 20.99 -23.43 1.86
C GLU A 170 20.79 -22.31 0.83
N LEU A 171 19.83 -21.42 1.06
CA LEU A 171 19.55 -20.22 0.26
C LEU A 171 20.18 -18.99 0.92
N ASN A 172 21.50 -18.97 1.05
CA ASN A 172 22.26 -17.85 1.59
C ASN A 172 22.62 -16.83 0.49
N TRP A 173 23.45 -15.83 0.80
CA TRP A 173 23.90 -14.84 -0.17
C TRP A 173 24.83 -15.43 -1.25
N GLU A 174 25.38 -16.62 -1.04
CA GLU A 174 26.10 -17.37 -2.07
C GLU A 174 25.19 -17.65 -3.28
N PHE A 175 23.91 -18.00 -3.04
CA PHE A 175 22.91 -18.15 -4.09
C PHE A 175 22.69 -16.85 -4.88
N ILE A 176 22.66 -15.71 -4.19
CA ILE A 176 22.49 -14.40 -4.81
C ILE A 176 23.72 -14.07 -5.66
N GLY A 177 24.92 -14.23 -5.11
CA GLY A 177 26.16 -13.97 -5.81
C GLY A 177 26.40 -14.90 -6.99
N TYR A 178 25.99 -16.17 -6.91
CA TYR A 178 25.96 -17.09 -8.04
C TYR A 178 25.15 -16.51 -9.20
N ASN A 179 23.94 -16.04 -8.90
CA ASN A 179 23.05 -15.47 -9.91
C ASN A 179 23.62 -14.18 -10.52
N LEU A 180 24.26 -13.34 -9.70
CA LEU A 180 24.94 -12.11 -10.14
C LEU A 180 26.18 -12.38 -11.00
N ASN A 181 26.83 -13.54 -10.83
CA ASN A 181 27.97 -13.96 -11.65
C ASN A 181 27.53 -14.45 -13.03
N ASN A 182 26.40 -15.14 -13.13
CA ASN A 182 25.98 -15.80 -14.36
C ASN A 182 24.98 -15.00 -15.21
N ASN A 183 24.28 -14.02 -14.65
CA ASN A 183 23.20 -13.34 -15.36
C ASN A 183 23.14 -11.81 -15.10
N LEU A 184 23.33 -11.02 -16.15
CA LEU A 184 23.17 -9.56 -16.10
C LEU A 184 21.72 -9.13 -15.83
N LEU A 185 20.73 -9.89 -16.28
CA LEU A 185 19.32 -9.60 -15.98
C LEU A 185 19.04 -9.69 -14.48
N SER A 186 19.75 -10.55 -13.76
CA SER A 186 19.61 -10.66 -12.31
C SER A 186 20.10 -9.40 -11.59
N TRP A 187 21.18 -8.79 -12.08
CA TRP A 187 21.60 -7.46 -11.62
C TRP A 187 20.51 -6.41 -11.78
N LEU A 188 19.97 -6.30 -13.00
CA LEU A 188 18.91 -5.35 -13.31
C LEU A 188 17.66 -5.61 -12.46
N ASN A 189 17.25 -6.87 -12.31
CA ASN A 189 16.09 -7.25 -11.51
C ASN A 189 16.25 -6.83 -10.05
N TYR A 190 17.41 -7.10 -9.42
CA TYR A 190 17.64 -6.69 -8.03
C TYR A 190 17.68 -5.17 -7.88
N LEU A 191 18.38 -4.46 -8.76
CA LEU A 191 18.47 -3.00 -8.69
C LEU A 191 17.11 -2.32 -8.91
N ILE A 192 16.34 -2.78 -9.90
CA ILE A 192 15.00 -2.24 -10.17
C ILE A 192 14.06 -2.57 -9.00
N LEU A 193 14.07 -3.80 -8.49
CA LEU A 193 13.24 -4.20 -7.35
C LEU A 193 13.55 -3.34 -6.11
N ILE A 194 14.82 -3.18 -5.75
CA ILE A 194 15.23 -2.40 -4.58
C ILE A 194 14.91 -0.92 -4.77
N GLY A 195 15.15 -0.37 -5.96
CA GLY A 195 14.83 1.02 -6.29
C GLY A 195 13.34 1.30 -6.22
N PHE A 196 12.53 0.48 -6.88
CA PHE A 196 11.07 0.63 -6.89
C PHE A 196 10.47 0.41 -5.50
N THR A 197 10.93 -0.60 -4.77
CA THR A 197 10.48 -0.87 -3.40
C THR A 197 10.82 0.30 -2.48
N SER A 198 12.06 0.79 -2.50
CA SER A 198 12.51 1.92 -1.67
C SER A 198 11.72 3.19 -1.99
N TRP A 199 11.60 3.53 -3.28
CA TRP A 199 10.82 4.69 -3.72
C TRP A 199 9.35 4.60 -3.29
N HIS A 200 8.70 3.46 -3.56
CA HIS A 200 7.30 3.23 -3.24
C HIS A 200 7.07 3.32 -1.72
N SER A 201 7.97 2.74 -0.93
CA SER A 201 7.86 2.68 0.53
C SER A 201 8.11 4.03 1.19
N ILE A 202 9.08 4.83 0.71
CA ILE A 202 9.34 6.17 1.27
C ILE A 202 8.15 7.10 0.98
N ILE A 203 7.66 7.14 -0.27
CA ILE A 203 6.49 7.96 -0.63
C ILE A 203 5.23 7.46 0.10
N GLY A 204 5.06 6.14 0.21
CA GLY A 204 3.96 5.51 0.95
C GLY A 204 3.99 5.90 2.43
N SER A 205 5.15 5.80 3.08
CA SER A 205 5.34 6.17 4.48
C SER A 205 5.01 7.65 4.73
N MET A 206 5.41 8.55 3.83
CA MET A 206 5.02 9.96 3.93
C MET A 206 3.51 10.17 3.87
N LYS A 207 2.79 9.38 3.06
CA LYS A 207 1.33 9.43 2.98
C LYS A 207 0.68 8.89 4.24
N ILE A 208 1.21 7.80 4.80
CA ILE A 208 0.74 7.24 6.07
C ILE A 208 0.95 8.24 7.20
N ILE A 209 2.13 8.87 7.30
CA ILE A 209 2.40 9.92 8.30
C ILE A 209 1.45 11.11 8.12
N SER A 210 1.18 11.53 6.89
CA SER A 210 0.20 12.59 6.60
C SER A 210 -1.21 12.18 7.03
N PHE A 211 -1.59 10.92 6.80
CA PHE A 211 -2.86 10.36 7.22
C PHE A 211 -2.99 10.34 8.75
N LEU A 212 -1.98 9.83 9.47
CA LEU A 212 -1.94 9.79 10.93
C LEU A 212 -2.01 11.18 11.58
N LYS A 213 -1.47 12.21 10.92
CA LYS A 213 -1.52 13.60 11.42
C LYS A 213 -2.88 14.30 11.19
N GLY A 214 -3.94 13.59 10.79
CA GLY A 214 -5.25 14.20 10.52
C GLY A 214 -5.24 15.19 9.33
N SER A 215 -4.23 15.11 8.47
CA SER A 215 -4.19 15.89 7.23
C SER A 215 -4.83 15.15 6.06
N SER A 216 -5.56 14.08 6.38
CA SER A 216 -6.25 13.23 5.42
C SER A 216 -7.25 14.06 4.61
N PRO A 217 -7.47 13.75 3.33
CA PRO A 217 -8.53 14.39 2.56
C PRO A 217 -9.91 14.26 3.21
N LEU A 218 -10.12 13.26 4.08
CA LEU A 218 -11.38 13.00 4.76
C LEU A 218 -11.65 14.00 5.88
N ASP A 219 -10.66 14.30 6.73
CA ASP A 219 -10.76 15.35 7.75
C ASP A 219 -11.07 16.70 7.12
N LYS A 220 -10.57 16.94 5.91
CA LYS A 220 -10.89 18.15 5.15
C LYS A 220 -12.32 18.15 4.62
N PHE A 221 -12.81 17.00 4.13
CA PHE A 221 -14.20 16.87 3.70
C PHE A 221 -15.17 17.06 4.87
N GLU A 222 -14.87 16.46 6.02
CA GLU A 222 -15.67 16.59 7.23
C GLU A 222 -15.66 18.03 7.74
N LYS A 223 -14.48 18.66 7.81
CA LYS A 223 -14.40 20.10 8.10
C LYS A 223 -15.19 20.95 7.09
N GLN A 224 -15.19 20.60 5.80
CA GLN A 224 -15.99 21.30 4.80
C GLN A 224 -17.49 21.09 4.95
N LEU A 225 -17.94 19.89 5.33
CA LEU A 225 -19.34 19.60 5.61
C LEU A 225 -19.82 20.38 6.82
N ILE A 226 -19.05 20.38 7.92
CA ILE A 226 -19.34 21.16 9.12
C ILE A 226 -19.41 22.66 8.81
N ILE A 227 -18.44 23.19 8.03
CA ILE A 227 -18.48 24.60 7.61
C ILE A 227 -19.73 24.91 6.77
N LYS A 228 -20.11 23.99 5.86
CA LYS A 228 -21.29 24.19 5.01
C LYS A 228 -22.59 24.13 5.80
N GLU A 229 -22.70 23.21 6.76
CA GLU A 229 -23.86 23.08 7.64
C GLU A 229 -24.00 24.30 8.57
N ASN A 230 -22.89 24.76 9.17
CA ASN A 230 -22.88 25.98 9.98
C ASN A 230 -23.28 27.22 9.15
N ASN A 231 -22.81 27.32 7.90
CA ASN A 231 -23.21 28.42 7.02
C ASN A 231 -24.69 28.36 6.64
N ASN A 232 -25.26 27.17 6.41
CA ASN A 232 -26.69 27.03 6.16
C ASN A 232 -27.54 27.44 7.38
N ASN A 233 -27.13 27.05 8.59
CA ASN A 233 -27.82 27.45 9.82
C ASN A 233 -27.73 28.96 10.10
N ASN A 234 -26.64 29.62 9.68
CA ASN A 234 -26.49 31.07 9.77
C ASN A 234 -27.24 31.83 8.66
N ASN A 235 -27.37 31.26 7.46
CA ASN A 235 -28.13 31.89 6.38
C ASN A 235 -29.63 31.97 6.71
N ASN A 236 -30.19 31.00 7.43
CA ASN A 236 -31.58 31.10 7.93
C ASN A 236 -31.77 32.20 8.99
N LYS A 237 -30.69 32.81 9.51
CA LYS A 237 -30.77 33.96 10.44
C LYS A 237 -30.53 35.32 9.79
N ASN A 238 -29.93 35.36 8.60
CA ASN A 238 -29.39 36.60 8.01
C ASN A 238 -29.90 36.89 6.58
N GLU A 239 -30.98 36.23 6.13
CA GLU A 239 -31.60 36.49 4.82
C GLU A 239 -32.22 37.90 4.65
N GLU A 240 -32.10 38.80 5.65
CA GLU A 240 -32.53 40.20 5.50
C GLU A 240 -31.44 41.21 5.16
N GLU A 241 -30.12 40.94 5.23
CA GLU A 241 -29.14 42.05 5.08
C GLU A 241 -27.93 41.91 4.15
N GLU A 242 -27.54 40.75 3.61
CA GLU A 242 -26.24 40.73 2.89
C GLU A 242 -26.20 39.78 1.69
N ILE A 243 -26.90 40.18 0.62
CA ILE A 243 -26.87 39.56 -0.71
C ILE A 243 -25.57 39.90 -1.49
N ILE A 244 -24.66 40.73 -0.96
CA ILE A 244 -23.60 41.30 -1.79
C ILE A 244 -22.20 40.89 -1.31
N GLU A 245 -21.58 40.07 -2.16
CA GLU A 245 -20.16 39.81 -2.27
C GLU A 245 -19.52 38.92 -1.19
N ILE A 246 -18.48 38.19 -1.60
CA ILE A 246 -17.61 37.39 -0.73
C ILE A 246 -18.15 36.00 -0.34
N SER A 247 -18.38 35.13 -1.33
CA SER A 247 -18.06 33.70 -1.11
C SER A 247 -17.27 33.10 -2.26
N THR A 248 -16.02 33.56 -2.33
CA THR A 248 -14.82 32.72 -2.38
C THR A 248 -14.90 31.43 -3.19
N LYS A 249 -14.49 31.53 -4.46
CA LYS A 249 -13.94 30.43 -5.26
C LYS A 249 -12.83 29.71 -4.45
N SER A 250 -13.17 28.63 -3.75
CA SER A 250 -12.19 27.72 -3.13
C SER A 250 -11.55 26.89 -4.25
N ASN A 251 -10.65 27.55 -4.98
CA ASN A 251 -9.84 26.95 -6.01
C ASN A 251 -8.91 25.96 -5.30
N SER A 252 -9.27 24.68 -5.28
CA SER A 252 -8.46 23.58 -4.74
C SER A 252 -7.22 23.39 -5.63
N LYS A 253 -6.32 24.37 -5.59
CA LYS A 253 -5.03 24.32 -6.27
C LYS A 253 -4.34 23.06 -5.76
N ASN A 254 -4.19 22.09 -6.66
CA ASN A 254 -3.41 20.87 -6.46
C ASN A 254 -2.12 21.24 -5.72
N ARG A 255 -2.03 20.90 -4.43
CA ARG A 255 -0.84 21.19 -3.63
C ARG A 255 0.32 20.42 -4.24
N LYS A 256 1.13 21.11 -5.05
CA LYS A 256 2.40 20.58 -5.54
C LYS A 256 3.30 20.43 -4.32
N ILE A 257 3.89 19.25 -4.14
CA ILE A 257 4.92 19.02 -3.11
C ILE A 257 6.03 20.07 -3.37
N PRO A 258 6.50 20.80 -2.35
CA PRO A 258 7.56 21.78 -2.56
C PRO A 258 8.77 21.09 -3.18
N LYS A 259 9.34 21.67 -4.25
CA LYS A 259 10.44 21.07 -5.03
C LYS A 259 11.60 20.62 -4.14
N LYS A 260 11.92 21.39 -3.08
CA LYS A 260 12.96 21.05 -2.09
C LYS A 260 12.77 19.67 -1.44
N ARG A 261 11.53 19.28 -1.12
CA ARG A 261 11.21 17.99 -0.50
C ARG A 261 11.25 16.83 -1.51
N GLN A 262 11.05 17.10 -2.80
CA GLN A 262 11.21 16.09 -3.85
C GLN A 262 12.69 15.76 -4.07
N VAL A 263 13.56 16.78 -4.07
CA VAL A 263 15.02 16.60 -4.23
C VAL A 263 15.59 15.72 -3.10
N SER A 264 15.22 15.98 -1.85
CA SER A 264 15.72 15.18 -0.71
C SER A 264 15.30 13.71 -0.79
N LEU A 265 14.10 13.42 -1.30
CA LEU A 265 13.60 12.06 -1.43
C LEU A 265 14.30 11.30 -2.54
N ASN A 266 14.52 11.94 -3.68
CA ASN A 266 15.27 11.35 -4.78
C ASN A 266 16.69 11.02 -4.31
N ALA A 267 17.34 11.96 -3.62
CA ALA A 267 18.67 11.76 -3.06
C ALA A 267 18.71 10.53 -2.13
N LEU A 268 17.73 10.37 -1.22
CA LEU A 268 17.67 9.22 -0.33
C LEU A 268 17.57 7.88 -1.09
N VAL A 269 16.71 7.82 -2.12
CA VAL A 269 16.58 6.61 -2.94
C VAL A 269 17.87 6.31 -3.71
N PHE A 270 18.54 7.33 -4.25
CA PHE A 270 19.83 7.17 -4.93
C PHE A 270 20.93 6.71 -3.97
N VAL A 271 20.94 7.19 -2.72
CA VAL A 271 21.89 6.73 -1.69
C VAL A 271 21.65 5.25 -1.38
N ILE A 272 20.40 4.84 -1.13
CA ILE A 272 20.05 3.43 -0.88
C ILE A 272 20.47 2.55 -2.07
N LEU A 273 20.17 2.98 -3.29
CA LEU A 273 20.55 2.28 -4.51
C LEU A 273 22.07 2.20 -4.68
N GLY A 274 22.80 3.29 -4.43
CA GLY A 274 24.26 3.34 -4.54
C GLY A 274 24.93 2.39 -3.56
N ILE A 275 24.54 2.45 -2.27
CA ILE A 275 25.03 1.55 -1.22
C ILE A 275 24.74 0.09 -1.60
N THR A 276 23.50 -0.19 -2.01
CA THR A 276 23.12 -1.56 -2.37
C THR A 276 23.84 -2.06 -3.61
N THR A 277 24.08 -1.20 -4.61
CA THR A 277 24.86 -1.55 -5.80
C THR A 277 26.28 -1.95 -5.43
N ILE A 278 26.93 -1.20 -4.53
CA ILE A 278 28.25 -1.56 -3.97
C ILE A 278 28.17 -2.91 -3.24
N GLY A 279 27.11 -3.12 -2.43
CA GLY A 279 26.88 -4.38 -1.73
C GLY A 279 26.73 -5.58 -2.66
N LEU A 280 25.92 -5.48 -3.70
CA LEU A 280 25.75 -6.54 -4.71
C LEU A 280 27.06 -6.81 -5.47
N TYR A 281 27.82 -5.76 -5.77
CA TYR A 281 29.15 -5.90 -6.39
C TYR A 281 30.11 -6.69 -5.51
N ARG A 282 30.15 -6.38 -4.21
CA ARG A 282 30.97 -7.12 -3.24
C ARG A 282 30.51 -8.56 -3.11
N VAL A 283 29.21 -8.81 -2.95
CA VAL A 283 28.64 -10.18 -2.91
C VAL A 283 29.06 -10.97 -4.14
N LYS A 284 28.95 -10.40 -5.34
CA LYS A 284 29.36 -11.05 -6.59
C LYS A 284 30.84 -11.45 -6.55
N LYS A 285 31.71 -10.53 -6.12
CA LYS A 285 33.16 -10.72 -6.04
C LYS A 285 33.56 -11.72 -4.95
N ASP A 286 32.89 -11.68 -3.81
CA ASP A 286 33.16 -12.51 -2.64
C ASP A 286 32.60 -13.93 -2.80
N THR A 287 31.67 -14.14 -3.74
CA THR A 287 31.15 -15.47 -4.05
C THR A 287 32.24 -16.29 -4.73
N GLY A 288 32.78 -17.25 -3.98
CA GLY A 288 33.81 -18.16 -4.43
C GLY A 288 33.29 -19.29 -5.32
N ILE A 289 34.06 -20.38 -5.37
CA ILE A 289 33.71 -21.58 -6.13
C ILE A 289 32.57 -22.30 -5.40
N ILE A 290 31.45 -22.44 -6.09
CA ILE A 290 30.28 -23.16 -5.57
C ILE A 290 30.46 -24.65 -5.82
N SER A 291 30.07 -25.47 -4.84
CA SER A 291 30.15 -26.92 -4.99
C SER A 291 29.36 -27.40 -6.22
N PRO A 292 29.83 -28.44 -6.94
CA PRO A 292 29.15 -28.92 -8.15
C PRO A 292 27.68 -29.30 -7.89
N LEU A 293 27.39 -29.87 -6.72
CA LEU A 293 26.03 -30.21 -6.33
C LEU A 293 25.15 -28.97 -6.16
N MET A 294 25.62 -27.94 -5.45
CA MET A 294 24.86 -26.70 -5.26
C MET A 294 24.67 -25.95 -6.58
N LYS A 295 25.67 -25.96 -7.46
CA LYS A 295 25.56 -25.41 -8.81
C LYS A 295 24.39 -26.03 -9.57
N ILE A 296 24.28 -27.36 -9.60
CA ILE A 296 23.17 -28.08 -10.26
C ILE A 296 21.81 -27.66 -9.68
N ARG A 297 21.72 -27.51 -8.35
CA ARG A 297 20.48 -27.10 -7.68
C ARG A 297 20.11 -25.65 -8.00
N TYR A 298 21.08 -24.75 -7.99
CA TYR A 298 20.89 -23.33 -8.33
C TYR A 298 20.48 -23.17 -9.80
N ASP A 299 21.15 -23.87 -10.71
CA ASP A 299 20.80 -23.88 -12.13
C ASP A 299 19.37 -24.36 -12.34
N ALA A 300 18.92 -25.39 -11.63
CA ALA A 300 17.55 -25.86 -11.74
C ALA A 300 16.51 -24.84 -11.26
N ILE A 301 16.80 -24.07 -10.20
CA ILE A 301 15.92 -22.97 -9.75
C ILE A 301 15.81 -21.91 -10.84
N PHE A 302 16.93 -21.47 -11.41
CA PHE A 302 16.90 -20.41 -12.43
C PHE A 302 16.31 -20.89 -13.75
N GLN A 303 16.59 -22.13 -14.19
CA GLN A 303 16.00 -22.70 -15.40
C GLN A 303 14.49 -22.89 -15.30
N PHE A 304 13.95 -23.11 -14.10
CA PHE A 304 12.49 -23.18 -13.90
C PHE A 304 11.79 -21.88 -14.31
N TYR A 305 12.50 -20.74 -14.21
CA TYR A 305 11.94 -19.43 -14.48
C TYR A 305 12.05 -18.99 -15.95
N TRP A 306 13.05 -19.51 -16.69
CA TRP A 306 13.38 -19.05 -18.05
C TRP A 306 12.90 -19.97 -19.18
N LYS A 307 12.22 -21.06 -18.85
CA LYS A 307 11.55 -21.94 -19.82
C LYS A 307 10.10 -21.53 -20.00
#